data_AF-A0A9D8KJW3-F1
#
_entry.id   AF-A0A9D8KJW3-F1
#
_cell.length_a   1.000
_cell.length_b   1.000
_cell.length_c   1.000
_cell.angle_alpha   90.00
_cell.angle_beta   90.00
_cell.angle_gamma   90.00
#
_symmetry.space_group_name_H-M   'P 1'
#
loop_
_entity.id
_entity.type
_entity.pdbx_description
1 polymer ?
#
loop_
_entity_poly.entity_id
_entity_poly.type
_entity_poly.pdbx_seq_one_letter_code
_entity_poly.pdbx_strand_id
1 'polypeptide(L)'
;MYTLEIPLNTKGYADFLAKRFKYGYKLKRAVTNWINCQEHRRVSSEEYKSLSLRTKELAELKEAISKEKDKTKKLSMKETHKELSETLKADWIALNDRFGLNSGKFIRYKELGQATAMYERYAEEGIIHWSTMEILSQTVKGAYLQRRKQGESSNHVSVGRLVDFTTLWYRKCNNYVTDEGVFFATGKGRNDKLFIPFAFRRGQEIKVAYALEFQKLALYALKRTLVKGNVWKYSILLVFDGVPYGLDHELPNKGNVEIKLSVEQMAITAARGCA
;
A
#
# COMPACT_ATOMS: atom_id res chain seq x y z
N MET A 1 -9.63 -8.73 -13.73
CA MET A 1 -9.74 -8.58 -12.26
C MET A 1 -11.07 -7.95 -11.89
N TYR A 2 -11.90 -8.64 -11.11
CA TYR A 2 -13.15 -8.09 -10.55
C TYR A 2 -13.25 -8.37 -9.05
N THR A 3 -14.19 -7.72 -8.38
CA THR A 3 -14.36 -7.80 -6.92
C THR A 3 -15.78 -8.17 -6.54
N LEU A 4 -15.94 -9.15 -5.66
CA LEU A 4 -17.20 -9.47 -4.99
C LEU A 4 -17.19 -8.90 -3.57
N GLU A 5 -18.23 -8.14 -3.21
CA GLU A 5 -18.46 -7.69 -1.84
C GLU A 5 -19.57 -8.53 -1.20
N ILE A 6 -19.21 -9.28 -0.15
CA ILE A 6 -20.10 -10.23 0.52
C ILE A 6 -20.27 -9.80 1.97
N PRO A 7 -21.50 -9.53 2.44
CA PRO A 7 -21.73 -9.20 3.85
C PRO A 7 -21.30 -10.34 4.79
N LEU A 8 -20.79 -10.00 5.97
CA LEU A 8 -20.51 -10.97 7.03
C LEU A 8 -21.68 -11.04 8.02
N ASN A 9 -21.98 -12.24 8.51
CA ASN A 9 -22.81 -12.40 9.70
C ASN A 9 -21.96 -12.09 10.94
N THR A 10 -22.16 -10.91 11.51
CA THR A 10 -21.32 -10.38 12.59
C THR A 10 -21.84 -10.67 14.00
N LYS A 11 -22.93 -11.45 14.12
CA LYS A 11 -23.51 -11.81 15.41
C LYS A 11 -22.48 -12.57 16.24
N GLY A 12 -22.09 -12.01 17.39
CA GLY A 12 -21.05 -12.58 18.26
C GLY A 12 -19.60 -12.21 17.89
N TYR A 13 -19.37 -11.46 16.81
CA TYR A 13 -18.02 -11.16 16.30
C TYR A 13 -17.72 -9.65 16.19
N ALA A 14 -18.61 -8.78 16.66
CA ALA A 14 -18.46 -7.33 16.52
C ALA A 14 -17.16 -6.80 17.15
N ASP A 15 -16.86 -7.18 18.40
CA ASP A 15 -15.65 -6.75 19.11
C ASP A 15 -14.38 -7.28 18.45
N PHE A 16 -14.43 -8.53 17.97
CA PHE A 16 -13.35 -9.16 17.24
C PHE A 16 -12.98 -8.39 15.96
N LEU A 17 -13.98 -7.99 15.20
CA LEU A 17 -13.82 -7.21 13.97
C LEU A 17 -13.39 -5.77 14.29
N ALA A 18 -14.00 -5.13 15.29
CA ALA A 18 -13.65 -3.78 15.73
C ALA A 18 -12.20 -3.68 16.23
N LYS A 19 -11.71 -4.68 16.99
CA LYS A 19 -10.32 -4.77 17.46
C LYS A 19 -9.36 -4.73 16.27
N ARG A 20 -9.62 -5.48 15.20
CA ARG A 20 -8.74 -5.49 14.01
C ARG A 20 -8.63 -4.13 13.36
N PHE A 21 -9.74 -3.41 13.17
CA PHE A 21 -9.69 -2.08 12.58
C PHE A 21 -8.99 -1.06 13.48
N LYS A 22 -9.24 -1.09 14.79
CA LYS A 22 -8.58 -0.22 15.76
C LYS A 22 -7.06 -0.42 15.74
N TYR A 23 -6.61 -1.66 15.76
CA TYR A 23 -5.19 -2.00 15.84
C TYR A 23 -4.49 -1.85 14.47
N GLY A 24 -5.16 -2.21 13.38
CA GLY A 24 -4.70 -1.95 12.02
C GLY A 24 -4.52 -0.46 11.74
N TYR A 25 -5.43 0.38 12.24
CA TYR A 25 -5.28 1.84 12.16
C TYR A 25 -4.09 2.34 12.98
N LYS A 26 -3.93 1.88 14.22
CA LYS A 26 -2.75 2.23 15.05
C LYS A 26 -1.44 1.85 14.34
N LEU A 27 -1.42 0.69 13.69
CA LEU A 27 -0.26 0.23 12.94
C LEU A 27 0.00 1.09 11.69
N LYS A 28 -1.05 1.43 10.92
CA LYS A 28 -0.96 2.38 9.80
C LYS A 28 -0.37 3.71 10.22
N ARG A 29 -0.84 4.27 11.33
CA ARG A 29 -0.31 5.51 11.90
C ARG A 29 1.17 5.36 12.27
N ALA A 30 1.57 4.26 12.92
CA ALA A 30 2.95 4.03 13.30
C ALA A 30 3.89 3.92 12.07
N VAL A 31 3.48 3.21 11.03
CA VAL A 31 4.23 3.11 9.76
C VAL A 31 4.34 4.48 9.08
N THR A 32 3.24 5.24 9.04
CA THR A 32 3.22 6.59 8.45
C THR A 32 4.17 7.52 9.21
N ASN A 33 4.13 7.49 10.54
CA ASN A 33 5.04 8.26 11.39
C ASN A 33 6.49 7.85 11.16
N TRP A 34 6.79 6.56 11.03
CA TRP A 34 8.15 6.10 10.74
C TRP A 34 8.65 6.69 9.42
N ILE A 35 7.86 6.65 8.34
CA ILE A 35 8.24 7.23 7.04
C ILE A 35 8.49 8.73 7.17
N ASN A 36 7.58 9.46 7.82
CA ASN A 36 7.72 10.91 8.02
C ASN A 36 8.96 11.26 8.86
N CYS A 37 9.26 10.47 9.89
CA CYS A 37 10.48 10.63 10.70
C CYS A 37 11.75 10.37 9.90
N GLN A 38 11.78 9.31 9.08
CA GLN A 38 12.93 9.06 8.20
C GLN A 38 13.11 10.18 7.19
N GLU A 39 12.02 10.72 6.63
CA GLU A 39 12.13 11.81 5.66
C GLU A 39 12.65 13.09 6.29
N HIS A 40 12.15 13.41 7.49
CA HIS A 40 12.68 14.53 8.26
C HIS A 40 14.18 14.36 8.56
N ARG A 41 14.61 13.18 9.02
CA ARG A 41 16.03 12.89 9.28
C ARG A 41 16.88 12.97 8.01
N ARG A 42 16.36 12.46 6.88
CA ARG A 42 17.03 12.53 5.58
C ARG A 42 17.24 13.96 5.15
N VAL A 43 16.17 14.78 5.10
CA VAL A 43 16.24 16.18 4.66
C VAL A 43 17.07 17.05 5.61
N SER A 44 17.07 16.74 6.90
CA SER A 44 17.86 17.46 7.90
C SER A 44 19.35 17.06 7.92
N SER A 45 19.73 15.98 7.23
CA SER A 45 21.10 15.47 7.24
C SER A 45 22.05 16.39 6.47
N GLU A 46 23.30 16.46 6.91
CA GLU A 46 24.32 17.26 6.24
C GLU A 46 24.64 16.73 4.84
N GLU A 47 24.60 15.40 4.69
CA GLU A 47 24.71 14.71 3.41
C GLU A 47 23.64 15.19 2.41
N TYR A 48 22.38 15.32 2.86
CA TYR A 48 21.31 15.85 2.01
C TYR A 48 21.56 17.29 1.58
N LYS A 49 21.99 18.16 2.50
CA LYS A 49 22.29 19.57 2.18
C LYS A 49 23.43 19.68 1.17
N SER A 50 24.50 18.91 1.36
CA SER A 50 25.63 18.82 0.44
C SER A 50 25.18 18.33 -0.95
N LEU A 51 24.40 17.26 -1.02
CA LEU A 51 23.88 16.75 -2.30
C LEU A 51 22.92 17.73 -2.97
N SER A 52 22.11 18.44 -2.19
CA SER A 52 21.23 19.49 -2.71
C SER A 52 22.04 20.64 -3.32
N LEU A 53 23.16 21.04 -2.71
CA LEU A 53 24.05 22.06 -3.25
C LEU A 53 24.69 21.59 -4.56
N ARG A 54 25.29 20.40 -4.57
CA ARG A 54 25.89 19.78 -5.77
C ARG A 54 24.87 19.61 -6.91
N THR A 55 23.60 19.41 -6.59
CA THR A 55 22.52 19.35 -7.59
C THR A 55 22.25 20.71 -8.24
N LYS A 56 22.35 21.81 -7.47
CA LYS A 56 22.26 23.17 -8.01
C LYS A 56 23.46 23.49 -8.90
N GLU A 57 24.67 23.19 -8.44
CA GLU A 57 25.90 23.36 -9.23
C GLU A 57 25.85 22.60 -10.56
N LEU A 58 25.32 21.38 -10.56
CA LEU A 58 25.14 20.60 -11.78
C LEU A 58 24.12 21.25 -12.75
N ALA A 59 23.05 21.85 -12.22
CA ALA A 59 22.07 22.59 -13.02
C ALA A 59 22.68 23.86 -13.62
N GLU A 60 23.48 24.60 -12.85
CA GLU A 60 24.24 25.76 -13.32
C GLU A 60 25.26 25.37 -14.41
N LEU A 61 25.96 24.24 -14.25
CA LEU A 61 26.86 23.70 -15.27
C LEU A 61 26.09 23.36 -16.57
N LYS A 62 24.89 22.77 -16.45
CA LYS A 62 24.03 22.48 -17.60
C LYS A 62 23.62 23.77 -18.34
N GLU A 63 23.30 24.83 -17.61
CA GLU A 63 23.01 26.14 -18.19
C GLU A 63 24.25 26.74 -18.86
N ALA A 64 25.43 26.65 -18.24
CA ALA A 64 26.69 27.13 -18.81
C ALA A 64 27.02 26.40 -20.12
N ILE A 65 26.85 25.07 -20.18
CA ILE A 65 26.98 24.27 -21.41
C ILE A 65 26.06 24.79 -22.52
N SER A 66 24.84 25.20 -22.17
CA SER A 66 23.89 25.71 -23.16
C SER A 66 24.34 27.03 -23.78
N LYS A 67 25.01 27.89 -23.00
CA LYS A 67 25.49 29.22 -23.39
C LYS A 67 26.88 29.18 -24.05
N GLU A 68 27.66 28.11 -23.85
CA GLU A 68 28.99 27.95 -24.45
C GLU A 68 28.92 27.77 -25.98
N LYS A 69 29.75 28.54 -26.69
CA LYS A 69 29.84 28.60 -28.16
C LYS A 69 31.06 27.84 -28.68
N ASP A 70 32.14 27.75 -27.91
CA ASP A 70 33.32 26.98 -28.26
C ASP A 70 32.99 25.48 -28.23
N LYS A 71 33.09 24.82 -29.40
CA LYS A 71 32.73 23.39 -29.55
C LYS A 71 33.61 22.48 -28.69
N THR A 72 34.90 22.77 -28.57
CA THR A 72 35.85 21.94 -27.83
C THR A 72 35.61 22.05 -26.33
N LYS A 73 35.46 23.28 -25.82
CA LYS A 73 35.13 23.51 -24.41
C LYS A 73 33.76 22.93 -24.04
N LYS A 74 32.76 23.12 -24.91
CA LYS A 74 31.42 22.56 -24.73
C LYS A 74 31.42 21.03 -24.63
N LEU A 75 32.28 20.35 -25.39
CA LEU A 75 32.41 18.89 -25.34
C LEU A 75 32.98 18.44 -23.98
N SER A 76 34.08 19.06 -23.55
CA SER A 76 34.70 18.78 -22.25
C SER A 76 33.71 19.01 -21.09
N MET A 77 32.98 20.14 -21.10
CA MET A 77 31.97 20.43 -20.06
C MET A 77 30.84 19.39 -20.05
N LYS A 78 30.43 18.85 -21.20
CA LYS A 78 29.41 17.79 -21.28
C LYS A 78 29.91 16.49 -20.67
N GLU A 79 31.16 16.13 -20.87
CA GLU A 79 31.79 14.96 -20.25
C GLU A 79 31.83 15.12 -18.72
N THR A 80 32.31 16.26 -18.24
CA THR A 80 32.31 16.57 -16.79
C THR A 80 30.89 16.54 -16.21
N HIS A 81 29.90 17.14 -16.89
CA HIS A 81 28.51 17.09 -16.45
C HIS A 81 27.98 15.65 -16.40
N LYS A 82 28.34 14.80 -17.36
CA LYS A 82 27.90 13.40 -17.38
C LYS A 82 28.47 12.64 -16.18
N GLU A 83 29.77 12.74 -15.92
CA GLU A 83 30.43 12.08 -14.79
C GLU A 83 29.84 12.55 -13.45
N LEU A 84 29.75 13.87 -13.24
CA LEU A 84 29.16 14.44 -12.03
C LEU A 84 27.70 14.02 -11.87
N SER A 85 26.93 13.94 -12.95
CA SER A 85 25.54 13.49 -12.91
C SER A 85 25.41 12.02 -12.49
N GLU A 86 26.31 11.15 -12.92
CA GLU A 86 26.29 9.72 -12.56
C GLU A 86 26.67 9.52 -11.09
N THR A 87 27.74 10.18 -10.62
CA THR A 87 28.14 10.17 -9.21
C THR A 87 27.03 10.71 -8.32
N LEU A 88 26.45 11.86 -8.68
CA LEU A 88 25.39 12.49 -7.89
C LEU A 88 24.14 11.61 -7.83
N LYS A 89 23.77 10.91 -8.92
CA LYS A 89 22.67 9.94 -8.90
C LYS A 89 22.95 8.78 -7.93
N ALA A 90 24.16 8.23 -7.93
CA ALA A 90 24.55 7.15 -7.03
C ALA A 90 24.50 7.61 -5.56
N ASP A 91 25.01 8.80 -5.26
CA ASP A 91 24.99 9.39 -3.92
C ASP A 91 23.55 9.63 -3.43
N TRP A 92 22.67 10.14 -4.30
CA TRP A 92 21.25 10.28 -3.98
C TRP A 92 20.59 8.94 -3.66
N ILE A 93 20.88 7.88 -4.43
CA ILE A 93 20.36 6.54 -4.18
C ILE A 93 20.85 6.03 -2.81
N ALA A 94 22.16 6.11 -2.55
CA ALA A 94 22.76 5.67 -1.31
C ALA A 94 22.16 6.39 -0.08
N LEU A 95 21.96 7.71 -0.17
CA LEU A 95 21.29 8.47 0.88
C LEU A 95 19.87 7.95 1.14
N ASN A 96 19.07 7.73 0.08
CA ASN A 96 17.71 7.24 0.27
C ASN A 96 17.67 5.83 0.85
N ASP A 97 18.57 4.96 0.44
CA ASP A 97 18.66 3.58 0.92
C ASP A 97 19.02 3.54 2.40
N ARG A 98 19.94 4.39 2.86
CA ARG A 98 20.33 4.52 4.28
C ARG A 98 19.14 4.85 5.19
N PHE A 99 18.21 5.65 4.72
CA PHE A 99 16.98 6.01 5.46
C PHE A 99 15.80 5.06 5.20
N GLY A 100 15.98 3.99 4.41
CA GLY A 100 14.89 3.10 4.01
C GLY A 100 13.85 3.77 3.09
N LEU A 101 14.23 4.91 2.49
CA LEU A 101 13.40 5.75 1.64
C LEU A 101 13.68 5.58 0.15
N ASN A 102 14.22 4.41 -0.23
CA ASN A 102 14.50 4.01 -1.60
C ASN A 102 13.29 4.16 -2.55
N SER A 103 13.54 4.12 -3.86
CA SER A 103 12.51 4.32 -4.89
C SER A 103 11.56 3.13 -5.07
N GLY A 104 11.80 2.01 -4.38
CA GLY A 104 10.97 0.81 -4.43
C GLY A 104 9.71 0.92 -3.58
N LYS A 105 8.61 0.32 -4.05
CA LYS A 105 7.37 0.21 -3.25
C LYS A 105 7.51 -0.80 -2.10
N PHE A 106 8.45 -1.74 -2.22
CA PHE A 106 8.71 -2.73 -1.19
C PHE A 106 9.49 -2.12 -0.04
N ILE A 107 8.99 -2.36 1.17
CA ILE A 107 9.64 -1.95 2.41
C ILE A 107 9.67 -3.14 3.36
N ARG A 108 10.81 -3.34 4.03
CA ARG A 108 10.96 -4.41 5.01
C ARG A 108 10.18 -4.04 6.26
N TYR A 109 8.94 -4.56 6.37
CA TYR A 109 8.05 -4.23 7.49
C TYR A 109 8.56 -4.72 8.86
N LYS A 110 9.61 -5.55 8.87
CA LYS A 110 10.35 -5.99 10.05
C LYS A 110 11.45 -5.01 10.51
N GLU A 111 11.67 -3.91 9.77
CA GLU A 111 12.73 -2.93 10.05
C GLU A 111 12.15 -1.51 10.22
N LEU A 112 10.94 -1.39 10.76
CA LEU A 112 10.19 -0.12 10.91
C LEU A 112 10.16 0.40 12.36
N GLY A 113 11.13 -0.01 13.19
CA GLY A 113 11.24 0.39 14.59
C GLY A 113 9.97 0.10 15.38
N GLN A 114 9.36 1.14 15.98
CA GLN A 114 8.15 1.01 16.79
C GLN A 114 7.00 0.31 16.04
N ALA A 115 6.85 0.52 14.73
CA ALA A 115 5.79 -0.11 13.96
C ALA A 115 5.98 -1.64 13.90
N THR A 116 7.22 -2.12 13.79
CA THR A 116 7.55 -3.55 13.85
C THR A 116 7.24 -4.11 15.23
N ALA A 117 7.69 -3.47 16.31
CA ALA A 117 7.41 -3.92 17.68
C ALA A 117 5.91 -3.92 18.03
N MET A 118 5.13 -3.00 17.43
CA MET A 118 3.66 -3.04 17.54
C MET A 118 3.07 -4.21 16.76
N TYR A 119 3.53 -4.43 15.53
CA TYR A 119 3.08 -5.54 14.70
C TYR A 119 3.36 -6.89 15.35
N GLU A 120 4.55 -7.13 15.90
CA GLU A 120 4.91 -8.41 16.53
C GLU A 120 3.94 -8.77 17.66
N ARG A 121 3.64 -7.83 18.55
CA ARG A 121 2.62 -8.01 19.60
C ARG A 121 1.24 -8.31 19.02
N TYR A 122 0.83 -7.56 17.99
CA TYR A 122 -0.49 -7.74 17.39
C TYR A 122 -0.62 -9.05 16.60
N ALA A 123 0.49 -9.56 16.07
CA ALA A 123 0.57 -10.85 15.39
C ALA A 123 0.52 -11.99 16.40
N GLU A 124 1.22 -11.87 17.54
CA GLU A 124 1.16 -12.84 18.63
C GLU A 124 -0.26 -12.98 19.22
N GLU A 125 -0.98 -11.87 19.36
CA GLU A 125 -2.39 -11.84 19.77
C GLU A 125 -3.38 -12.25 18.66
N GLY A 126 -2.89 -12.63 17.46
CA GLY A 126 -3.73 -13.00 16.32
C GLY A 126 -4.60 -11.86 15.75
N ILE A 127 -4.35 -10.60 16.12
CA ILE A 127 -5.14 -9.45 15.68
C ILE A 127 -4.82 -9.09 14.22
N ILE A 128 -3.52 -8.94 13.92
CA ILE A 128 -3.05 -8.49 12.62
C ILE A 128 -2.25 -9.61 11.96
N HIS A 129 -2.67 -9.98 10.76
CA HIS A 129 -1.96 -10.96 9.95
C HIS A 129 -0.72 -10.33 9.27
N TRP A 130 0.33 -11.12 9.06
CA TRP A 130 1.59 -10.64 8.45
C TRP A 130 1.37 -9.98 7.09
N SER A 131 0.47 -10.54 6.27
CA SER A 131 0.20 -10.00 4.94
C SER A 131 -0.53 -8.66 4.99
N THR A 132 -1.32 -8.41 6.04
CA THR A 132 -1.92 -7.10 6.28
C THR A 132 -0.85 -6.05 6.59
N MET A 133 0.15 -6.38 7.42
CA MET A 133 1.26 -5.47 7.71
C MET A 133 2.10 -5.19 6.46
N GLU A 134 2.38 -6.21 5.65
CA GLU A 134 3.09 -6.06 4.38
C GLU A 134 2.37 -5.07 3.45
N ILE A 135 1.08 -5.28 3.19
CA ILE A 135 0.29 -4.43 2.28
C ILE A 135 0.17 -3.01 2.82
N LEU A 136 -0.10 -2.87 4.11
CA LEU A 136 -0.19 -1.57 4.77
C LEU A 136 1.13 -0.79 4.63
N SER A 137 2.26 -1.45 4.84
CA SER A 137 3.58 -0.84 4.71
C SER A 137 3.88 -0.40 3.28
N GLN A 138 3.58 -1.26 2.30
CA GLN A 138 3.72 -0.94 0.87
C GLN A 138 2.79 0.20 0.44
N THR A 139 1.57 0.27 1.00
CA THR A 139 0.59 1.31 0.68
C THR A 139 1.07 2.68 1.16
N VAL A 140 1.54 2.76 2.41
CA VAL A 140 2.08 4.02 2.96
C VAL A 140 3.35 4.44 2.20
N LYS A 141 4.25 3.48 1.92
CA LYS A 141 5.45 3.72 1.09
C LYS A 141 5.08 4.23 -0.31
N GLY A 142 4.06 3.65 -0.93
CA GLY A 142 3.54 4.07 -2.22
C GLY A 142 3.07 5.52 -2.22
N ALA A 143 2.32 5.95 -1.20
CA ALA A 143 1.89 7.33 -1.09
C ALA A 143 3.05 8.31 -0.86
N TYR A 144 4.03 7.93 -0.05
CA TYR A 144 5.27 8.70 0.10
C TYR A 144 5.97 8.91 -1.25
N LEU A 145 6.13 7.83 -2.04
CA LEU A 145 6.76 7.92 -3.35
C LEU A 145 5.97 8.80 -4.34
N GLN A 146 4.64 8.80 -4.26
CA GLN A 146 3.82 9.70 -5.07
C GLN A 146 4.05 11.17 -4.70
N ARG A 147 4.14 11.49 -3.41
CA ARG A 147 4.47 12.85 -2.96
C ARG A 147 5.88 13.27 -3.39
N ARG A 148 6.85 12.37 -3.25
CA ARG A 148 8.24 12.60 -3.66
C ARG A 148 8.42 12.93 -5.15
N LYS A 149 7.50 12.49 -6.01
CA LYS A 149 7.50 12.82 -7.44
C LYS A 149 6.99 14.24 -7.74
N GLN A 150 6.33 14.88 -6.79
CA GLN A 150 5.80 16.23 -6.95
C GLN A 150 6.88 17.25 -6.57
N GLY A 151 7.26 18.14 -7.50
CA GLY A 151 8.44 19.01 -7.36
C GLY A 151 8.43 19.96 -6.17
N GLU A 152 7.25 20.42 -5.72
CA GLU A 152 7.09 21.40 -4.63
C GLU A 152 6.34 20.85 -3.42
N SER A 153 6.10 19.53 -3.37
CA SER A 153 5.30 18.93 -2.32
C SER A 153 6.14 18.67 -1.07
N SER A 154 5.58 18.98 0.10
CA SER A 154 6.11 18.39 1.33
C SER A 154 5.95 16.87 1.22
N ASN A 155 7.06 16.12 1.25
CA ASN A 155 7.08 14.64 1.20
C ASN A 155 6.43 13.98 2.44
N HIS A 156 5.68 14.75 3.23
CA HIS A 156 4.94 14.34 4.40
C HIS A 156 3.67 13.58 4.01
N VAL A 157 3.51 12.37 4.55
CA VAL A 157 2.31 11.55 4.36
C VAL A 157 1.31 11.83 5.49
N SER A 158 0.10 12.22 5.13
CA SER A 158 -1.00 12.48 6.06
C SER A 158 -1.50 11.19 6.72
N VAL A 159 -1.86 11.29 8.01
CA VAL A 159 -2.58 10.25 8.73
C VAL A 159 -4.07 10.57 8.67
N GLY A 160 -4.82 9.85 7.84
CA GLY A 160 -6.28 9.96 7.78
C GLY A 160 -6.96 9.58 9.10
N ARG A 161 -8.25 9.87 9.27
CA ARG A 161 -8.97 9.60 10.52
C ARG A 161 -9.28 8.11 10.66
N LEU A 162 -9.53 7.66 11.90
CA LEU A 162 -9.95 6.27 12.16
C LEU A 162 -11.24 5.91 11.41
N VAL A 163 -12.21 6.82 11.30
CA VAL A 163 -13.47 6.58 10.59
C VAL A 163 -13.26 6.31 9.10
N ASP A 164 -12.23 6.92 8.52
CA ASP A 164 -11.86 6.74 7.12
C ASP A 164 -11.06 5.45 6.90
N PHE A 165 -10.60 4.75 7.96
CA PHE A 165 -9.90 3.47 7.84
C PHE A 165 -10.90 2.31 7.69
N THR A 166 -11.28 2.00 6.44
CA THR A 166 -12.40 1.09 6.17
C THR A 166 -11.99 -0.31 5.69
N THR A 167 -10.73 -0.54 5.36
CA THR A 167 -10.32 -1.81 4.73
C THR A 167 -9.02 -2.38 5.30
N LEU A 168 -9.00 -3.69 5.53
CA LEU A 168 -7.84 -4.48 5.90
C LEU A 168 -7.60 -5.56 4.84
N TRP A 169 -6.46 -5.48 4.16
CA TRP A 169 -6.12 -6.39 3.07
C TRP A 169 -5.35 -7.61 3.54
N TYR A 170 -5.59 -8.73 2.86
CA TYR A 170 -4.95 -10.01 3.10
C TYR A 170 -4.45 -10.57 1.77
N ARG A 171 -3.17 -10.95 1.73
CA ARG A 171 -2.53 -11.59 0.59
C ARG A 171 -2.07 -12.99 0.99
N LYS A 172 -2.10 -13.94 0.04
CA LYS A 172 -1.70 -15.36 0.22
C LYS A 172 -2.48 -16.08 1.32
N CYS A 173 -3.65 -15.58 1.69
CA CYS A 173 -4.53 -16.17 2.70
C CYS A 173 -5.76 -16.81 2.06
N ASN A 174 -5.71 -17.12 0.76
CA ASN A 174 -6.87 -17.57 -0.01
C ASN A 174 -7.52 -18.83 0.58
N ASN A 175 -6.71 -19.71 1.18
CA ASN A 175 -7.17 -20.91 1.86
C ASN A 175 -8.00 -20.62 3.12
N TYR A 176 -8.18 -19.35 3.50
CA TYR A 176 -9.06 -18.94 4.59
C TYR A 176 -10.44 -18.52 4.09
N VAL A 177 -10.64 -18.40 2.77
CA VAL A 177 -11.94 -18.12 2.18
C VAL A 177 -12.55 -19.44 1.74
N THR A 178 -13.80 -19.65 2.14
CA THR A 178 -14.65 -20.77 1.73
C THR A 178 -15.86 -20.24 0.97
N ASP A 179 -16.68 -21.12 0.43
CA ASP A 179 -17.99 -20.79 -0.13
C ASP A 179 -19.00 -20.33 0.93
N GLU A 180 -18.85 -20.74 2.19
CA GLU A 180 -19.78 -20.37 3.28
C GLU A 180 -19.33 -19.18 4.15
N GLY A 181 -18.04 -18.87 4.15
CA GLY A 181 -17.48 -17.85 5.03
C GLY A 181 -15.98 -17.68 4.95
N VAL A 182 -15.43 -17.03 5.97
CA VAL A 182 -13.99 -16.73 6.05
C VAL A 182 -13.42 -17.06 7.42
N PHE A 183 -12.21 -17.60 7.42
CA PHE A 183 -11.41 -17.84 8.61
C PHE A 183 -10.48 -16.67 8.90
N PHE A 184 -10.39 -16.31 10.18
CA PHE A 184 -9.41 -15.38 10.71
C PHE A 184 -8.56 -16.07 11.75
N ALA A 185 -7.23 -15.93 11.65
CA ALA A 185 -6.34 -16.40 12.70
C ALA A 185 -6.63 -15.65 14.02
N THR A 186 -6.55 -16.35 15.16
CA THR A 186 -6.84 -15.80 16.49
C THR A 186 -5.69 -15.93 17.50
N GLY A 187 -4.57 -16.55 17.16
CA GLY A 187 -3.42 -16.65 18.06
C GLY A 187 -2.32 -17.62 17.61
N LYS A 188 -1.49 -18.06 18.58
CA LYS A 188 -0.21 -18.81 18.41
C LYS A 188 -0.32 -20.24 17.86
N GLY A 189 -1.44 -20.64 17.26
CA GLY A 189 -1.63 -21.98 16.66
C GLY A 189 -2.04 -21.93 15.19
N ARG A 190 -1.49 -22.81 14.35
CA ARG A 190 -1.93 -22.98 12.95
C ARG A 190 -3.42 -23.36 12.81
N ASN A 191 -4.00 -23.89 13.89
CA ASN A 191 -5.38 -24.39 13.96
C ASN A 191 -6.33 -23.46 14.73
N ASP A 192 -5.83 -22.39 15.37
CA ASP A 192 -6.67 -21.46 16.10
C ASP A 192 -7.21 -20.38 15.14
N LYS A 193 -8.35 -20.70 14.54
CA LYS A 193 -9.03 -19.88 13.55
C LYS A 193 -10.48 -19.67 13.95
N LEU A 194 -10.93 -18.43 13.86
CA LEU A 194 -12.32 -18.05 13.98
C LEU A 194 -12.98 -18.08 12.59
N PHE A 195 -14.03 -18.87 12.46
CA PHE A 195 -14.88 -18.83 11.28
C PHE A 195 -15.96 -17.75 11.44
N ILE A 196 -16.13 -16.90 10.42
CA ILE A 196 -17.24 -15.95 10.34
C ILE A 196 -18.02 -16.26 9.06
N PRO A 197 -19.29 -16.69 9.17
CA PRO A 197 -20.09 -17.03 8.01
C PRO A 197 -20.50 -15.79 7.20
N PHE A 198 -20.71 -15.99 5.92
CA PHE A 198 -21.32 -14.98 5.06
C PHE A 198 -22.79 -14.78 5.41
N ALA A 199 -23.25 -13.53 5.24
CA ALA A 199 -24.65 -13.17 5.27
C ALA A 199 -25.10 -12.91 3.83
N PHE A 200 -25.23 -13.99 3.06
CA PHE A 200 -25.57 -13.94 1.65
C PHE A 200 -26.90 -13.23 1.41
N ARG A 201 -26.94 -12.45 0.32
CA ARG A 201 -28.18 -11.97 -0.30
C ARG A 201 -28.50 -12.87 -1.48
N ARG A 202 -29.79 -12.93 -1.88
CA ARG A 202 -30.30 -13.82 -2.94
C ARG A 202 -29.34 -13.92 -4.14
N GLY A 203 -28.90 -15.15 -4.43
CA GLY A 203 -28.02 -15.48 -5.56
C GLY A 203 -26.54 -15.12 -5.40
N GLN A 204 -26.10 -14.56 -4.27
CA GLN A 204 -24.67 -14.31 -4.02
C GLN A 204 -23.90 -15.59 -3.73
N GLU A 205 -24.52 -16.57 -3.08
CA GLU A 205 -23.91 -17.88 -2.78
C GLU A 205 -23.41 -18.58 -4.05
N ILE A 206 -24.27 -18.67 -5.08
CA ILE A 206 -23.96 -19.29 -6.37
C ILE A 206 -22.79 -18.57 -7.05
N LYS A 207 -22.81 -17.23 -7.03
CA LYS A 207 -21.75 -16.40 -7.63
C LYS A 207 -20.40 -16.62 -6.95
N VAL A 208 -20.40 -16.77 -5.63
CA VAL A 208 -19.18 -16.95 -4.83
C VAL A 208 -18.63 -18.36 -4.99
N ALA A 209 -19.49 -19.38 -4.91
CA ALA A 209 -19.11 -20.77 -5.16
C ALA A 209 -18.46 -20.92 -6.54
N TYR A 210 -19.13 -20.41 -7.59
CA TYR A 210 -18.58 -20.43 -8.95
C TYR A 210 -17.23 -19.69 -9.04
N ALA A 211 -17.14 -18.48 -8.48
CA ALA A 211 -15.90 -17.70 -8.56
C ALA A 211 -14.73 -18.41 -7.86
N LEU A 212 -14.97 -19.04 -6.71
CA LEU A 212 -13.93 -19.77 -5.98
C LEU A 212 -13.52 -21.07 -6.67
N GLU A 213 -14.44 -21.74 -7.35
CA GLU A 213 -14.17 -23.00 -8.07
C GLU A 213 -13.42 -22.76 -9.39
N PHE A 214 -13.85 -21.78 -10.18
CA PHE A 214 -13.34 -21.59 -11.53
C PHE A 214 -12.23 -20.54 -11.64
N GLN A 215 -11.94 -19.79 -10.57
CA GLN A 215 -11.06 -18.63 -10.68
C GLN A 215 -10.07 -18.51 -9.53
N LYS A 216 -8.92 -17.96 -9.90
CA LYS A 216 -7.88 -17.66 -8.94
C LYS A 216 -8.23 -16.42 -8.14
N LEU A 217 -8.48 -16.61 -6.84
CA LEU A 217 -8.54 -15.52 -5.87
C LEU A 217 -7.13 -14.90 -5.75
N ALA A 218 -7.02 -13.61 -6.02
CA ALA A 218 -5.75 -12.88 -5.95
C ALA A 218 -5.52 -12.30 -4.54
N LEU A 219 -6.58 -11.70 -3.99
CA LEU A 219 -6.57 -10.92 -2.74
C LEU A 219 -7.94 -11.07 -2.08
N TYR A 220 -8.00 -10.91 -0.76
CA TYR A 220 -9.24 -10.51 -0.12
C TYR A 220 -9.03 -9.41 0.89
N ALA A 221 -10.11 -8.74 1.28
CA ALA A 221 -10.08 -7.76 2.35
C ALA A 221 -11.29 -7.84 3.27
N LEU A 222 -11.06 -7.54 4.54
CA LEU A 222 -12.12 -7.18 5.47
C LEU A 222 -12.44 -5.70 5.30
N LYS A 223 -13.67 -5.39 4.90
CA LYS A 223 -14.20 -4.03 4.76
C LYS A 223 -15.21 -3.75 5.86
N ARG A 224 -15.23 -2.50 6.34
CA ARG A 224 -16.31 -1.97 7.17
C ARG A 224 -16.92 -0.71 6.54
N THR A 225 -18.22 -0.56 6.70
CA THR A 225 -18.97 0.60 6.23
C THR A 225 -19.81 1.13 7.37
N LEU A 226 -19.72 2.43 7.65
CA LEU A 226 -20.54 3.09 8.65
C LEU A 226 -21.93 3.32 8.05
N VAL A 227 -22.97 2.83 8.70
CA VAL A 227 -24.36 3.08 8.29
C VAL A 227 -25.04 4.08 9.22
N LYS A 228 -26.21 4.59 8.79
CA LYS A 228 -27.09 5.41 9.63
C LYS A 228 -27.32 4.70 10.98
N GLY A 229 -27.18 5.45 12.08
CA GLY A 229 -27.20 4.92 13.45
C GLY A 229 -25.83 4.63 14.06
N ASN A 230 -24.72 5.06 13.42
CA ASN A 230 -23.35 4.89 13.92
C ASN A 230 -22.94 3.41 14.13
N VAL A 231 -23.52 2.52 13.32
CA VAL A 231 -23.25 1.08 13.37
C VAL A 231 -22.31 0.71 12.22
N TRP A 232 -21.28 -0.09 12.52
CA TRP A 232 -20.39 -0.65 11.50
C TRP A 232 -20.98 -1.94 10.93
N LYS A 233 -21.17 -1.98 9.61
CA LYS A 233 -21.42 -3.23 8.89
C LYS A 233 -20.12 -3.73 8.29
N TYR A 234 -19.94 -5.05 8.28
CA TYR A 234 -18.71 -5.69 7.81
C TYR A 234 -18.99 -6.55 6.60
N SER A 235 -18.03 -6.60 5.69
CA SER A 235 -18.11 -7.37 4.46
C SER A 235 -16.71 -7.85 4.07
N ILE A 236 -16.65 -8.92 3.28
CA ILE A 236 -15.43 -9.36 2.63
C ILE A 236 -15.44 -8.90 1.19
N LEU A 237 -14.32 -8.32 0.77
CA LEU A 237 -14.02 -8.09 -0.64
C LEU A 237 -13.17 -9.26 -1.13
N LEU A 238 -13.65 -10.01 -2.11
CA LEU A 238 -12.89 -11.05 -2.80
C LEU A 238 -12.47 -10.52 -4.17
N VAL A 239 -11.18 -10.51 -4.46
CA VAL A 239 -10.66 -9.99 -5.73
C VAL A 239 -10.09 -11.14 -6.55
N PHE A 240 -10.69 -11.41 -7.71
CA PHE A 240 -10.34 -12.53 -8.59
C PHE A 240 -9.58 -12.04 -9.83
N ASP A 241 -8.62 -12.82 -10.31
CA ASP A 241 -7.86 -12.49 -11.52
C ASP A 241 -8.67 -12.67 -12.81
N GLY A 242 -9.74 -13.48 -12.78
CA GLY A 242 -10.58 -13.84 -13.94
C GLY A 242 -11.70 -12.85 -14.33
N VAL A 243 -12.68 -13.38 -15.08
CA VAL A 243 -13.86 -12.67 -15.63
C VAL A 243 -15.10 -12.93 -14.73
N PRO A 244 -15.99 -11.97 -14.43
CA PRO A 244 -17.14 -12.20 -13.54
C PRO A 244 -18.12 -13.30 -14.02
N TYR A 245 -18.77 -13.99 -13.07
CA TYR A 245 -19.83 -14.96 -13.35
C TYR A 245 -21.00 -14.38 -14.15
N GLY A 246 -21.49 -15.12 -15.15
CA GLY A 246 -22.64 -14.76 -15.98
C GLY A 246 -22.35 -13.74 -17.08
N LEU A 247 -21.07 -13.57 -17.45
CA LEU A 247 -20.65 -12.81 -18.63
C LEU A 247 -20.10 -13.79 -19.67
N ASP A 248 -20.76 -13.88 -20.82
CA ASP A 248 -20.39 -14.80 -21.92
C ASP A 248 -19.18 -14.33 -22.75
N HIS A 249 -18.55 -13.22 -22.37
CA HIS A 249 -17.44 -12.65 -23.13
C HIS A 249 -16.30 -12.27 -22.19
N GLU A 250 -15.07 -12.52 -22.63
CA GLU A 250 -13.90 -11.85 -22.09
C GLU A 250 -14.22 -10.35 -22.00
N LEU A 251 -14.19 -9.79 -20.80
CA LEU A 251 -14.16 -8.33 -20.65
C LEU A 251 -13.07 -7.83 -21.60
N PRO A 252 -13.35 -6.86 -22.48
CA PRO A 252 -12.40 -6.44 -23.49
C PRO A 252 -11.05 -6.17 -22.81
N ASN A 253 -10.00 -6.86 -23.27
CA ASN A 253 -8.62 -6.82 -22.76
C ASN A 253 -7.95 -5.45 -22.98
N LYS A 254 -8.66 -4.36 -22.68
CA LYS A 254 -8.16 -2.98 -22.73
C LYS A 254 -8.60 -2.26 -21.46
N GLY A 255 -7.64 -2.16 -20.54
CA GLY A 255 -7.73 -1.34 -19.35
C GLY A 255 -6.97 -1.97 -18.20
N ASN A 256 -5.79 -1.45 -17.89
CA ASN A 256 -5.16 -1.74 -16.61
C ASN A 256 -6.10 -1.26 -15.50
N VAL A 257 -6.66 -2.19 -14.72
CA VAL A 257 -7.35 -1.82 -13.47
C VAL A 257 -6.26 -1.46 -12.47
N GLU A 258 -6.00 -0.16 -12.35
CA GLU A 258 -5.04 0.34 -11.38
C GLU A 258 -5.75 0.39 -10.01
N ILE A 259 -5.49 -0.62 -9.17
CA ILE A 259 -5.92 -0.58 -7.77
C ILE A 259 -5.06 0.47 -7.05
N LYS A 260 -5.59 1.68 -6.94
CA LYS A 260 -5.02 2.74 -6.11
C LYS A 260 -5.57 2.59 -4.70
N LEU A 261 -4.69 2.21 -3.77
CA LEU A 261 -4.97 2.27 -2.34
C LEU A 261 -4.67 3.70 -1.85
N SER A 262 -5.72 4.45 -1.54
CA SER A 262 -5.56 5.76 -0.88
C SER A 262 -5.07 5.56 0.55
N VAL A 263 -3.99 6.24 0.95
CA VAL A 263 -3.53 6.23 2.34
C VAL A 263 -4.49 6.99 3.26
N GLU A 264 -5.33 7.89 2.77
CA GLU A 264 -6.28 8.58 3.64
C GLU A 264 -7.45 7.68 4.02
N GLN A 265 -7.98 6.93 3.05
CA GLN A 265 -9.19 6.12 3.21
C GLN A 265 -8.94 4.61 3.29
N MET A 266 -7.73 4.12 2.97
CA MET A 266 -7.48 2.69 2.71
C MET A 266 -8.59 2.07 1.84
N ALA A 267 -9.11 2.84 0.89
CA ALA A 267 -10.17 2.45 -0.01
C ALA A 267 -9.55 2.15 -1.38
N ILE A 268 -10.13 1.19 -2.09
CA ILE A 268 -9.88 1.01 -3.51
C ILE A 268 -10.81 1.96 -4.24
N THR A 269 -10.23 2.90 -4.98
CA THR A 269 -10.91 3.50 -6.13
C THR A 269 -10.49 2.72 -7.37
N ALA A 270 -11.42 1.95 -7.94
CA ALA A 270 -11.25 1.42 -9.28
C ALA A 270 -11.52 2.56 -10.26
N ALA A 271 -10.47 3.08 -10.89
CA ALA A 271 -10.60 4.05 -11.97
C ALA A 271 -10.23 3.35 -13.28
N ARG A 272 -11.01 3.59 -14.34
CA ARG A 272 -10.55 3.27 -15.69
C ARG A 272 -9.35 4.17 -15.98
N GLY A 273 -8.20 3.56 -16.30
CA GLY A 273 -7.10 4.31 -16.88
C GLY A 273 -7.54 4.82 -18.25
N CYS A 274 -7.77 6.13 -18.38
CA CYS A 274 -7.84 6.76 -19.68
C CYS A 274 -6.43 6.71 -20.28
N ALA A 275 -6.29 6.00 -21.40
CA ALA A 275 -5.14 6.14 -22.28
C ALA A 275 -5.23 7.46 -23.03
#